data_AF-A0A2V6TMD9-F1
#
_entry.id   AF-A0A2V6TMD9-F1
#
_cell.length_a   1.000
_cell.length_b   1.000
_cell.length_c   1.000
_cell.angle_alpha   90.00
_cell.angle_beta   90.00
_cell.angle_gamma   90.00
#
_symmetry.space_group_name_H-M   'P 1'
#
loop_
_entity.id
_entity.type
_entity.pdbx_description
1 polymer ?
#
loop_
_entity_poly.entity_id
_entity_poly.type
_entity_poly.pdbx_seq_one_letter_code
_entity_poly.pdbx_strand_id
1 'polypeptide(L)'
;MEPHHVVEAVGIVVLGLVFYSYSRRWFESTERAARPARVPLRILVNGLAFGLLTVALMISRIDVGQGVFVDARAVPIALITLVEGGWAGLLAALVACVYRVAWLGGSGAPAGVLGLLATAGASALALAWARRDGGVRARHAFALGGAVYIITFVSFLLVGERGIAIFTREWLPLLIISVGGVGGFSRLFIDVAGAMAAEAARREAAELRAIALLARAAAHEINNALMIVAGGLSILARRLPPDSEDSQWATRARDGIEAVKQIIIRMNAISQIEEVPPQG
;
A
#
# COMPACT_ATOMS: atom_id res chain seq x y z
N MET A 1 -20.77 -24.50 -13.41
CA MET A 1 -19.62 -23.58 -13.44
C MET A 1 -18.54 -24.20 -14.30
N GLU A 2 -18.19 -23.59 -15.42
CA GLU A 2 -16.97 -23.98 -16.12
C GLU A 2 -15.75 -23.39 -15.39
N PRO A 3 -14.69 -24.18 -15.14
CA PRO A 3 -13.55 -23.73 -14.34
C PRO A 3 -12.79 -22.55 -14.95
N HIS A 4 -12.91 -22.32 -16.25
CA HIS A 4 -12.17 -21.27 -16.96
C HIS A 4 -12.57 -19.85 -16.53
N HIS A 5 -13.86 -19.57 -16.32
CA HIS A 5 -14.34 -18.25 -15.86
C HIS A 5 -13.90 -17.91 -14.43
N VAL A 6 -13.82 -18.92 -13.56
CA VAL A 6 -13.34 -18.74 -12.19
C VAL A 6 -11.86 -18.37 -12.21
N VAL A 7 -11.06 -19.09 -13.00
CA VAL A 7 -9.63 -18.80 -13.17
C VAL A 7 -9.41 -17.39 -13.73
N GLU A 8 -10.23 -16.96 -14.69
CA GLU A 8 -10.17 -15.59 -15.24
C GLU A 8 -10.47 -14.54 -14.16
N ALA A 9 -11.54 -14.71 -13.38
CA ALA A 9 -11.88 -13.78 -12.31
C ALA A 9 -10.79 -13.70 -11.23
N VAL A 10 -10.20 -14.83 -10.85
CA VAL A 10 -9.04 -14.86 -9.93
C VAL A 10 -7.84 -14.14 -10.55
N GLY A 11 -7.53 -14.40 -11.82
CA GLY A 11 -6.46 -13.73 -12.55
C GLY A 11 -6.62 -12.21 -12.59
N ILE A 12 -7.84 -11.73 -12.84
CA ILE A 12 -8.18 -10.29 -12.81
C ILE A 12 -7.92 -9.71 -11.42
N VAL A 13 -8.37 -10.37 -10.34
CA VAL A 13 -8.12 -9.89 -8.97
C VAL A 13 -6.63 -9.87 -8.64
N VAL A 14 -5.87 -10.88 -9.04
CA VAL A 14 -4.41 -10.93 -8.86
C VAL A 14 -3.71 -9.82 -9.65
N LEU A 15 -4.15 -9.54 -10.87
CA LEU A 15 -3.65 -8.40 -11.66
C LEU A 15 -3.88 -7.08 -10.92
N GLY A 16 -5.06 -6.90 -10.30
CA GLY A 16 -5.36 -5.76 -9.46
C GLY A 16 -4.39 -5.62 -8.27
N LEU A 17 -4.03 -6.74 -7.63
CA LEU A 17 -3.04 -6.78 -6.55
C LEU A 17 -1.63 -6.39 -7.02
N VAL A 18 -1.20 -6.92 -8.17
CA VAL A 18 0.10 -6.55 -8.76
C VAL A 18 0.12 -5.07 -9.13
N PHE A 19 -0.93 -4.58 -9.81
CA PHE A 19 -1.06 -3.16 -10.15
C PHE A 19 -0.99 -2.28 -8.90
N TYR A 20 -1.76 -2.64 -7.86
CA TYR A 20 -1.76 -1.93 -6.58
C TYR A 20 -0.35 -1.87 -5.95
N SER A 21 0.39 -2.98 -6.01
CA SER A 21 1.76 -3.04 -5.48
C SER A 21 2.70 -2.07 -6.19
N TYR A 22 2.64 -1.99 -7.53
CA TYR A 22 3.47 -1.08 -8.30
C TYR A 22 3.04 0.38 -8.14
N SER A 23 1.74 0.66 -8.17
CA SER A 23 1.22 2.02 -8.06
C SER A 23 1.54 2.64 -6.69
N ARG A 24 1.36 1.88 -5.61
CA ARG A 24 1.69 2.33 -4.26
C ARG A 24 3.16 2.72 -4.13
N ARG A 25 4.08 1.88 -4.65
CA ARG A 25 5.53 2.16 -4.62
C ARG A 25 5.88 3.44 -5.38
N TRP A 26 5.24 3.68 -6.53
CA TRP A 26 5.44 4.90 -7.32
C TRP A 26 4.96 6.14 -6.56
N PHE A 27 3.76 6.10 -5.98
CA PHE A 27 3.23 7.27 -5.29
C PHE A 27 3.97 7.55 -3.97
N GLU A 28 4.44 6.54 -3.25
CA GLU A 28 5.27 6.72 -2.05
C GLU A 28 6.61 7.43 -2.34
N SER A 29 7.20 7.24 -3.54
CA SER A 29 8.41 7.99 -3.93
C SER A 29 8.11 9.44 -4.35
N THR A 30 6.90 9.71 -4.84
CA THR A 30 6.52 11.01 -5.42
C THR A 30 5.86 11.94 -4.41
N GLU A 31 5.06 11.40 -3.47
CA GLU A 31 4.32 12.17 -2.46
C GLU A 31 5.21 12.74 -1.35
N ARG A 32 6.43 12.21 -1.14
CA ARG A 32 7.42 12.81 -0.20
C ARG A 32 7.79 14.25 -0.57
N ALA A 33 7.64 14.63 -1.85
CA ALA A 33 8.02 15.94 -2.37
C ALA A 33 6.85 16.94 -2.53
N ALA A 34 5.59 16.50 -2.38
CA ALA A 34 4.41 17.32 -2.72
C ALA A 34 3.68 17.85 -1.47
N ARG A 35 3.19 19.10 -1.54
CA ARG A 35 2.31 19.69 -0.52
C ARG A 35 1.04 18.85 -0.33
N PRO A 36 0.45 18.80 0.88
CA PRO A 36 -0.71 17.97 1.14
C PRO A 36 -1.92 18.44 0.33
N ALA A 37 -2.25 17.72 -0.75
CA ALA A 37 -3.54 17.86 -1.44
C ALA A 37 -4.67 17.30 -0.54
N ARG A 38 -5.90 17.82 -0.70
CA ARG A 38 -7.07 17.38 0.08
C ARG A 38 -7.44 15.90 -0.16
N VAL A 39 -7.05 15.35 -1.32
CA VAL A 39 -7.13 13.91 -1.62
C VAL A 39 -5.81 13.52 -2.33
N PRO A 40 -5.05 12.53 -1.83
CA PRO A 40 -3.83 12.07 -2.49
C PRO A 40 -4.15 11.50 -3.88
N LEU A 41 -3.31 11.83 -4.87
CA LEU A 41 -3.47 11.35 -6.25
C LEU A 41 -3.52 9.82 -6.32
N ARG A 42 -2.82 9.14 -5.41
CA ARG A 42 -2.87 7.68 -5.23
C ARG A 42 -4.30 7.14 -5.08
N ILE A 43 -5.13 7.81 -4.28
CA ILE A 43 -6.52 7.39 -4.03
C ILE A 43 -7.33 7.45 -5.33
N LEU A 44 -7.16 8.51 -6.11
CA LEU A 44 -7.85 8.69 -7.38
C LEU A 44 -7.44 7.62 -8.40
N VAL A 45 -6.12 7.42 -8.58
CA VAL A 45 -5.58 6.46 -9.54
C VAL A 45 -5.96 5.03 -9.18
N ASN A 46 -5.79 4.65 -7.91
CA ASN A 46 -6.12 3.30 -7.47
C ASN A 46 -7.63 3.05 -7.48
N GLY A 47 -8.45 4.03 -7.08
CA GLY A 47 -9.90 3.93 -7.17
C GLY A 47 -10.41 3.78 -8.62
N LEU A 48 -9.83 4.54 -9.56
CA LEU A 48 -10.15 4.41 -10.99
C LEU A 48 -9.75 3.03 -11.53
N ALA A 49 -8.53 2.57 -11.23
CA ALA A 49 -8.03 1.28 -11.66
C ALA A 49 -8.88 0.10 -11.14
N PHE A 50 -9.26 0.12 -9.87
CA PHE A 50 -10.17 -0.90 -9.30
C PHE A 50 -11.60 -0.76 -9.81
N GLY A 51 -12.03 0.45 -10.19
CA GLY A 51 -13.27 0.67 -10.93
C GLY A 51 -13.25 -0.02 -12.30
N LEU A 52 -12.17 0.16 -13.07
CA LEU A 52 -11.97 -0.54 -14.35
C LEU A 52 -11.86 -2.07 -14.15
N LEU A 53 -11.22 -2.51 -13.07
CA LEU A 53 -11.16 -3.93 -12.70
C LEU A 53 -12.56 -4.50 -12.43
N THR A 54 -13.41 -3.72 -11.75
CA THR A 54 -14.82 -4.07 -11.53
C THR A 54 -15.55 -4.20 -12.85
N VAL A 55 -15.34 -3.26 -13.78
CA VAL A 55 -15.92 -3.31 -15.13
C VAL A 55 -15.46 -4.56 -15.88
N ALA A 56 -14.17 -4.93 -15.80
CA ALA A 56 -13.65 -6.15 -16.42
C ALA A 56 -14.35 -7.41 -15.86
N LEU A 57 -14.56 -7.49 -14.54
CA LEU A 57 -15.31 -8.60 -13.93
C LEU A 57 -16.80 -8.61 -14.34
N MET A 58 -17.40 -7.44 -14.58
CA MET A 58 -18.77 -7.36 -15.12
C MET A 58 -18.86 -7.78 -16.59
N ILE A 59 -17.76 -7.70 -17.35
CA ILE A 59 -17.66 -8.17 -18.75
C ILE A 59 -17.46 -9.68 -18.81
N SER A 60 -16.55 -10.23 -17.99
CA SER A 60 -16.19 -11.66 -17.99
C SER A 60 -17.37 -12.59 -17.63
N ARG A 61 -18.41 -12.07 -16.94
CA ARG A 61 -19.70 -12.74 -16.63
C ARG A 61 -19.57 -14.25 -16.39
N ILE A 62 -19.47 -14.67 -15.13
CA ILE A 62 -19.39 -16.09 -14.79
C ILE A 62 -20.75 -16.74 -15.07
N ASP A 63 -20.80 -17.63 -16.06
CA ASP A 63 -21.98 -18.46 -16.31
C ASP A 63 -22.10 -19.54 -15.23
N VAL A 64 -23.15 -19.42 -14.43
CA VAL A 64 -23.41 -20.35 -13.32
C VAL A 64 -24.26 -21.54 -13.79
N GLY A 65 -24.81 -21.47 -15.00
CA GLY A 65 -25.62 -22.50 -15.65
C GLY A 65 -27.08 -22.09 -15.84
N GLN A 66 -27.68 -22.59 -16.94
CA GLN A 66 -29.07 -22.33 -17.33
C GLN A 66 -29.39 -20.83 -17.52
N GLY A 67 -28.48 -20.08 -18.14
CA GLY A 67 -28.71 -18.71 -18.62
C GLY A 67 -28.63 -17.60 -17.56
N VAL A 68 -28.11 -17.88 -16.37
CA VAL A 68 -27.91 -16.89 -15.30
C VAL A 68 -26.43 -16.54 -15.16
N PHE A 69 -26.12 -15.26 -15.33
CA PHE A 69 -24.77 -14.73 -15.19
C PHE A 69 -24.59 -14.05 -13.83
N VAL A 70 -23.55 -14.46 -13.09
CA VAL A 70 -23.11 -13.83 -11.84
C VAL A 70 -21.73 -13.24 -12.05
N ASP A 71 -21.43 -12.11 -11.44
CA ASP A 71 -20.10 -11.50 -11.49
C ASP A 71 -19.51 -11.32 -10.08
N ALA A 72 -18.20 -11.12 -10.02
CA ALA A 72 -17.47 -10.86 -8.78
C ALA A 72 -17.28 -9.35 -8.52
N ARG A 73 -18.19 -8.49 -9.01
CA ARG A 73 -18.03 -7.02 -9.03
C ARG A 73 -17.86 -6.38 -7.65
N ALA A 74 -18.36 -7.03 -6.60
CA ALA A 74 -18.22 -6.53 -5.23
C ALA A 74 -16.78 -6.64 -4.71
N VAL A 75 -15.98 -7.57 -5.25
CA VAL A 75 -14.63 -7.86 -4.75
C VAL A 75 -13.71 -6.63 -4.92
N PRO A 76 -13.48 -6.05 -6.11
CA PRO A 76 -12.53 -4.95 -6.24
C PRO A 76 -12.95 -3.71 -5.44
N ILE A 77 -14.25 -3.42 -5.37
CA ILE A 77 -14.78 -2.30 -4.57
C ILE A 77 -14.46 -2.51 -3.09
N ALA A 78 -14.73 -3.70 -2.55
CA ALA A 78 -14.42 -4.04 -1.17
C ALA A 78 -12.91 -3.94 -0.88
N LEU A 79 -12.08 -4.54 -1.75
CA LEU A 79 -10.62 -4.53 -1.64
C LEU A 79 -10.07 -3.11 -1.52
N ILE A 80 -10.38 -2.26 -2.51
CA ILE A 80 -9.81 -0.92 -2.56
C ILE A 80 -10.35 -0.04 -1.43
N THR A 81 -11.61 -0.25 -1.03
CA THR A 81 -12.18 0.46 0.13
C THR A 81 -11.43 0.12 1.39
N LEU A 82 -11.17 -1.17 1.66
CA LEU A 82 -10.51 -1.60 2.89
C LEU A 82 -9.05 -1.14 2.98
N VAL A 83 -8.37 -0.99 1.83
CA VAL A 83 -6.94 -0.66 1.79
C VAL A 83 -6.68 0.84 1.64
N GLU A 84 -7.29 1.53 0.68
CA GLU A 84 -7.07 2.97 0.45
C GLU A 84 -8.12 3.87 1.14
N GLY A 85 -9.27 3.30 1.52
CA GLY A 85 -10.33 4.00 2.24
C GLY A 85 -11.61 4.24 1.44
N GLY A 86 -12.60 4.82 2.12
CA GLY A 86 -13.96 5.03 1.59
C GLY A 86 -14.03 5.79 0.26
N TRP A 87 -13.16 6.79 0.06
CA TRP A 87 -13.14 7.57 -1.18
C TRP A 87 -12.69 6.79 -2.41
N ALA A 88 -11.67 5.93 -2.28
CA ALA A 88 -11.24 5.06 -3.37
C ALA A 88 -12.34 4.04 -3.73
N GLY A 89 -12.99 3.49 -2.69
CA GLY A 89 -14.15 2.61 -2.82
C GLY A 89 -15.32 3.24 -3.55
N LEU A 90 -15.68 4.46 -3.15
CA LEU A 90 -16.76 5.23 -3.78
C LEU A 90 -16.44 5.50 -5.25
N LEU A 91 -15.20 5.88 -5.57
CA LEU A 91 -14.79 6.11 -6.96
C LEU A 91 -14.89 4.84 -7.80
N ALA A 92 -14.41 3.69 -7.28
CA ALA A 92 -14.53 2.42 -7.97
C ALA A 92 -16.00 2.04 -8.22
N ALA A 93 -16.86 2.24 -7.22
CA ALA A 93 -18.30 2.00 -7.36
C ALA A 93 -18.96 2.94 -8.38
N LEU A 94 -18.58 4.23 -8.42
CA LEU A 94 -19.09 5.18 -9.39
C LEU A 94 -18.74 4.78 -10.83
N VAL A 95 -17.50 4.36 -11.08
CA VAL A 95 -17.08 3.86 -12.40
C VAL A 95 -17.91 2.65 -12.81
N ALA A 96 -18.12 1.70 -11.89
CA ALA A 96 -18.95 0.53 -12.14
C ALA A 96 -20.43 0.89 -12.39
N CYS A 97 -20.98 1.84 -11.64
CA CYS A 97 -22.34 2.33 -11.81
C CYS A 97 -22.53 3.00 -13.19
N VAL A 98 -21.57 3.84 -13.61
CA VAL A 98 -21.60 4.48 -14.94
C VAL A 98 -21.62 3.41 -16.04
N TYR A 99 -20.75 2.41 -15.96
CA TYR A 99 -20.73 1.31 -16.93
C TYR A 99 -22.06 0.52 -16.93
N ARG A 100 -22.63 0.27 -15.75
CA ARG A 100 -23.91 -0.45 -15.59
C ARG A 100 -25.07 0.29 -16.27
N VAL A 101 -25.17 1.59 -16.06
CA VAL A 101 -26.27 2.41 -16.59
C VAL A 101 -26.11 2.64 -18.09
N ALA A 102 -24.90 2.96 -18.54
CA ALA A 102 -24.70 3.38 -19.92
C ALA A 102 -24.54 2.23 -20.93
N TRP A 103 -24.02 1.06 -20.53
CA TRP A 103 -23.77 -0.06 -21.47
C TRP A 103 -24.63 -1.29 -21.24
N LEU A 104 -24.91 -1.66 -19.98
CA LEU A 104 -25.64 -2.89 -19.69
C LEU A 104 -27.16 -2.69 -19.69
N GLY A 105 -27.63 -1.59 -19.12
CA GLY A 105 -29.07 -1.27 -19.05
C GLY A 105 -29.94 -2.38 -18.42
N GLY A 106 -31.23 -2.34 -18.74
CA GLY A 106 -32.23 -3.34 -18.33
C GLY A 106 -33.01 -2.99 -17.06
N SER A 107 -34.10 -3.72 -16.82
CA SER A 107 -35.01 -3.47 -15.69
C SER A 107 -34.36 -3.65 -14.31
N GLY A 108 -33.31 -4.48 -14.22
CA GLY A 108 -32.51 -4.66 -13.01
C GLY A 108 -31.36 -3.64 -12.84
N ALA A 109 -31.25 -2.62 -13.69
CA ALA A 109 -30.19 -1.62 -13.58
C ALA A 109 -30.26 -0.80 -12.28
N PRO A 110 -31.43 -0.27 -11.85
CA PRO A 110 -31.52 0.50 -10.60
C PRO A 110 -31.12 -0.32 -9.37
N ALA A 111 -31.59 -1.57 -9.28
CA ALA A 111 -31.25 -2.49 -8.20
C ALA A 111 -29.73 -2.82 -8.16
N GLY A 112 -29.10 -2.93 -9.32
CA GLY A 112 -27.65 -3.14 -9.43
C GLY A 112 -26.83 -1.92 -9.01
N VAL A 113 -27.24 -0.71 -9.40
CA VAL A 113 -26.58 0.55 -8.99
C VAL A 113 -26.68 0.73 -7.47
N LEU A 114 -27.88 0.52 -6.91
CA LEU A 114 -28.07 0.57 -5.46
C LEU A 114 -27.22 -0.48 -4.74
N GLY A 115 -27.12 -1.70 -5.28
CA GLY A 115 -26.26 -2.74 -4.73
C GLY A 115 -24.76 -2.39 -4.73
N LEU A 116 -24.27 -1.76 -5.80
CA LEU A 116 -22.88 -1.29 -5.90
C LEU A 116 -22.57 -0.18 -4.87
N LEU A 117 -23.45 0.81 -4.76
CA LEU A 117 -23.30 1.89 -3.78
C LEU A 117 -23.43 1.38 -2.34
N ALA A 118 -24.37 0.47 -2.08
CA ALA A 118 -24.52 -0.18 -0.79
C ALA A 118 -23.27 -1.01 -0.44
N THR A 119 -22.66 -1.67 -1.42
CA THR A 119 -21.39 -2.41 -1.22
C THR A 119 -20.26 -1.47 -0.84
N ALA A 120 -20.12 -0.32 -1.50
CA ALA A 120 -19.12 0.70 -1.14
C ALA A 120 -19.37 1.23 0.29
N GLY A 121 -20.63 1.50 0.63
CA GLY A 121 -21.03 1.93 1.97
C GLY A 121 -20.74 0.89 3.05
N ALA A 122 -21.12 -0.37 2.82
CA ALA A 122 -20.84 -1.48 3.73
C ALA A 122 -19.34 -1.72 3.92
N SER A 123 -18.56 -1.59 2.84
CA SER A 123 -17.10 -1.70 2.89
C SER A 123 -16.48 -0.56 3.71
N ALA A 124 -17.00 0.67 3.57
CA ALA A 124 -16.55 1.82 4.35
C ALA A 124 -16.92 1.68 5.85
N LEU A 125 -18.10 1.16 6.16
CA LEU A 125 -18.51 0.84 7.52
C LEU A 125 -17.65 -0.28 8.13
N ALA A 126 -17.36 -1.34 7.36
CA ALA A 126 -16.47 -2.41 7.77
C ALA A 126 -15.05 -1.89 8.03
N LEU A 127 -14.56 -0.95 7.22
CA LEU A 127 -13.29 -0.27 7.46
C LEU A 127 -13.33 0.58 8.73
N ALA A 128 -14.40 1.36 8.95
CA ALA A 128 -14.55 2.17 10.16
C ALA A 128 -14.58 1.30 11.42
N TRP A 129 -15.25 0.14 11.35
CA TRP A 129 -15.25 -0.87 12.42
C TRP A 129 -13.84 -1.45 12.63
N ALA A 130 -13.17 -1.85 11.55
CA ALA A 130 -11.80 -2.36 11.62
C ALA A 130 -10.79 -1.36 12.20
N ARG A 131 -10.91 -0.08 11.88
CA ARG A 131 -10.05 0.98 12.43
C ARG A 131 -10.23 1.12 13.95
N ARG A 132 -11.45 0.95 14.47
CA ARG A 132 -11.69 0.94 15.93
C ARG A 132 -11.08 -0.28 16.60
N ASP A 133 -11.03 -1.41 15.89
CA ASP A 133 -10.48 -2.68 16.37
C ASP A 133 -8.95 -2.81 16.17
N GLY A 134 -8.28 -1.71 15.79
CA GLY A 134 -6.82 -1.66 15.60
C GLY A 134 -6.32 -2.22 14.27
N GLY A 135 -7.20 -2.46 13.30
CA GLY A 135 -6.84 -2.91 11.95
C GLY A 135 -7.84 -3.91 11.36
N VAL A 136 -7.72 -4.13 10.04
CA VAL A 136 -8.56 -5.11 9.36
C VAL A 136 -8.11 -6.52 9.74
N ARG A 137 -9.07 -7.37 10.09
CA ARG A 137 -8.88 -8.77 10.52
C ARG A 137 -9.83 -9.66 9.75
N ALA A 138 -9.61 -10.97 9.78
CA ALA A 138 -10.47 -11.96 9.13
C ALA A 138 -11.97 -11.76 9.44
N ARG A 139 -12.33 -11.46 10.70
CA ARG A 139 -13.73 -11.20 11.10
C ARG A 139 -14.38 -10.07 10.30
N HIS A 140 -13.63 -9.00 10.02
CA HIS A 140 -14.13 -7.84 9.28
C HIS A 140 -14.33 -8.19 7.80
N ALA A 141 -13.38 -8.94 7.22
CA ALA A 141 -13.46 -9.38 5.83
C ALA A 141 -14.64 -10.34 5.60
N PHE A 142 -14.82 -11.34 6.48
CA PHE A 142 -15.94 -12.28 6.37
C PHE A 142 -17.29 -11.64 6.72
N ALA A 143 -17.34 -10.72 7.69
CA ALA A 143 -18.55 -9.95 7.96
C ALA A 143 -18.94 -9.08 6.76
N LEU A 144 -17.96 -8.48 6.06
CA LEU A 144 -18.22 -7.75 4.82
C LEU A 144 -18.75 -8.67 3.73
N GLY A 145 -18.18 -9.86 3.57
CA GLY A 145 -18.69 -10.86 2.62
C GLY A 145 -20.15 -11.26 2.90
N GLY A 146 -20.50 -11.45 4.18
CA GLY A 146 -21.89 -11.66 4.61
C GLY A 146 -22.79 -10.46 4.33
N ALA A 147 -22.31 -9.24 4.59
CA ALA A 147 -23.05 -8.02 4.28
C ALA A 147 -23.30 -7.88 2.77
N VAL A 148 -22.30 -8.16 1.92
CA VAL A 148 -22.43 -8.15 0.46
C VAL A 148 -23.45 -9.19 -0.01
N TYR A 149 -23.47 -10.37 0.61
CA TYR A 149 -24.49 -11.39 0.32
C TYR A 149 -25.90 -10.89 0.63
N ILE A 150 -26.10 -10.24 1.79
CA ILE A 150 -27.38 -9.64 2.16
C ILE A 150 -27.77 -8.52 1.18
N ILE A 151 -26.82 -7.65 0.82
CA ILE A 151 -27.06 -6.57 -0.16
C ILE A 151 -27.48 -7.16 -1.51
N THR A 152 -26.81 -8.23 -1.94
CA THR A 152 -27.14 -8.94 -3.18
C THR A 152 -28.55 -9.51 -3.13
N PHE A 153 -28.93 -10.15 -2.01
CA PHE A 153 -30.29 -10.63 -1.79
C PHE A 153 -31.32 -9.50 -1.86
N VAL A 154 -31.08 -8.37 -1.19
CA VAL A 154 -31.97 -7.20 -1.24
C VAL A 154 -32.08 -6.64 -2.66
N SER A 155 -30.98 -6.58 -3.41
CA SER A 155 -31.01 -6.20 -4.82
C SER A 155 -31.89 -7.14 -5.66
N PHE A 156 -31.89 -8.45 -5.40
CA PHE A 156 -32.79 -9.38 -6.07
C PHE A 156 -34.26 -9.20 -5.65
N LEU A 157 -34.54 -8.88 -4.40
CA LEU A 157 -35.90 -8.54 -3.94
C LEU A 157 -36.46 -7.32 -4.67
N LEU A 158 -35.64 -6.29 -4.89
CA LEU A 158 -36.03 -5.07 -5.61
C LEU A 158 -36.36 -5.33 -7.09
N VAL A 159 -35.86 -6.43 -7.67
CA VAL A 159 -36.19 -6.84 -9.05
C VAL A 159 -37.56 -7.54 -9.10
N GLY A 160 -38.10 -7.98 -7.97
CA GLY A 160 -39.42 -8.63 -7.86
C GLY A 160 -39.35 -10.15 -8.04
N GLU A 161 -40.46 -10.76 -8.48
CA GLU A 161 -40.65 -12.22 -8.55
C GLU A 161 -39.57 -12.93 -9.38
N ARG A 162 -39.15 -12.32 -10.51
CA ARG A 162 -38.06 -12.85 -11.35
C ARG A 162 -36.73 -12.88 -10.59
N GLY A 163 -36.44 -11.86 -9.79
CA GLY A 163 -35.22 -11.78 -9.00
C GLY A 163 -35.20 -12.83 -7.88
N ILE A 164 -36.33 -13.03 -7.21
CA ILE A 164 -36.49 -14.07 -6.18
C ILE A 164 -36.28 -15.46 -6.79
N ALA A 165 -36.88 -15.76 -7.95
CA ALA A 165 -36.74 -17.05 -8.61
C ALA A 165 -35.28 -17.36 -9.01
N ILE A 166 -34.53 -16.34 -9.44
CA ILE A 166 -33.09 -16.49 -9.73
C ILE A 166 -32.32 -16.72 -8.43
N PHE A 167 -32.60 -15.95 -7.38
CA PHE A 167 -31.90 -16.06 -6.10
C PHE A 167 -32.14 -17.42 -5.43
N THR A 168 -33.38 -17.91 -5.36
CA THR A 168 -33.69 -19.20 -4.73
C THR A 168 -33.01 -20.37 -5.42
N ARG A 169 -32.70 -20.22 -6.71
CA ARG A 169 -31.98 -21.21 -7.50
C ARG A 169 -30.46 -21.09 -7.35
N GLU A 170 -29.94 -19.86 -7.26
CA GLU A 170 -28.49 -19.57 -7.28
C GLU A 170 -27.92 -19.11 -5.93
N TRP A 171 -28.65 -19.31 -4.82
CA TRP A 171 -28.25 -18.83 -3.48
C TRP A 171 -26.88 -19.37 -3.04
N LEU A 172 -26.58 -20.63 -3.34
CA LEU A 172 -25.35 -21.28 -2.91
C LEU A 172 -24.12 -20.74 -3.67
N PRO A 173 -24.11 -20.69 -5.03
CA PRO A 173 -23.09 -19.96 -5.78
C PRO A 173 -22.90 -18.51 -5.33
N LEU A 174 -23.99 -17.77 -5.12
CA LEU A 174 -23.95 -16.38 -4.67
C LEU A 174 -23.31 -16.26 -3.28
N LEU A 175 -23.60 -17.18 -2.36
CA LEU A 175 -23.00 -17.22 -1.03
C LEU A 175 -21.50 -17.50 -1.11
N ILE A 176 -21.08 -18.49 -1.91
CA ILE A 176 -19.66 -18.84 -2.07
C ILE A 176 -18.89 -17.66 -2.67
N ILE A 177 -19.40 -17.02 -3.72
CA ILE A 177 -18.74 -15.88 -4.36
C ILE A 177 -18.73 -14.66 -3.45
N SER A 178 -19.83 -14.38 -2.74
CA SER A 178 -19.92 -13.21 -1.86
C SER A 178 -19.08 -13.38 -0.61
N VAL A 179 -19.31 -14.45 0.17
CA VAL A 179 -18.62 -14.66 1.44
C VAL A 179 -17.21 -15.19 1.22
N GLY A 180 -17.05 -16.22 0.39
CA GLY A 180 -15.75 -16.81 0.08
C GLY A 180 -14.89 -15.89 -0.79
N GLY A 181 -15.48 -15.31 -1.83
CA GLY A 181 -14.77 -14.37 -2.70
C GLY A 181 -14.44 -13.06 -1.98
N VAL A 182 -15.44 -12.28 -1.53
CA VAL A 182 -15.14 -10.99 -0.86
C VAL A 182 -14.36 -11.21 0.43
N GLY A 183 -14.78 -12.14 1.29
CA GLY A 183 -14.08 -12.38 2.56
C GLY A 183 -12.68 -12.95 2.38
N GLY A 184 -12.54 -13.99 1.55
CA GLY A 184 -11.27 -14.66 1.28
C GLY A 184 -10.28 -13.76 0.53
N PHE A 185 -10.69 -13.16 -0.60
CA PHE A 185 -9.80 -12.26 -1.35
C PHE A 185 -9.48 -11.00 -0.58
N SER A 186 -10.41 -10.42 0.19
CA SER A 186 -10.09 -9.25 1.03
C SER A 186 -9.06 -9.57 2.08
N ARG A 187 -9.18 -10.72 2.75
CA ARG A 187 -8.17 -11.15 3.70
C ARG A 187 -6.82 -11.35 3.02
N LEU A 188 -6.76 -12.13 1.95
CA LEU A 188 -5.52 -12.43 1.25
C LEU A 188 -4.86 -11.17 0.69
N PHE A 189 -5.64 -10.27 0.12
CA PHE A 189 -5.15 -9.00 -0.42
C PHE A 189 -4.55 -8.12 0.68
N ILE A 190 -5.23 -8.00 1.82
CA ILE A 190 -4.74 -7.21 2.95
C ILE A 190 -3.47 -7.82 3.54
N ASP A 191 -3.45 -9.15 3.70
CA ASP A 191 -2.29 -9.88 4.20
C ASP A 191 -1.08 -9.68 3.25
N VAL A 192 -1.27 -9.82 1.94
CA VAL A 192 -0.20 -9.63 0.94
C VAL A 192 0.23 -8.16 0.85
N ALA A 193 -0.71 -7.22 0.77
CA ALA A 193 -0.39 -5.80 0.70
C ALA A 193 0.33 -5.31 1.98
N GLY A 194 -0.06 -5.83 3.14
CA GLY A 194 0.61 -5.57 4.41
C GLY A 194 2.01 -6.17 4.47
N ALA A 195 2.17 -7.43 4.08
CA ALA A 195 3.47 -8.11 4.06
C ALA A 195 4.47 -7.42 3.13
N MET A 196 4.04 -7.01 1.93
CA MET A 196 4.88 -6.29 0.96
C MET A 196 5.33 -4.92 1.49
N ALA A 197 4.44 -4.20 2.18
CA ALA A 197 4.78 -2.92 2.79
C ALA A 197 5.79 -3.07 3.94
N ALA A 198 5.61 -4.10 4.78
CA ALA A 198 6.54 -4.40 5.85
C ALA A 198 7.92 -4.81 5.32
N GLU A 199 7.97 -5.57 4.23
CA GLU A 199 9.22 -5.97 3.57
C GLU A 199 9.95 -4.76 2.95
N ALA A 200 9.23 -3.84 2.30
CA ALA A 200 9.82 -2.62 1.77
C ALA A 200 10.44 -1.75 2.88
N ALA A 201 9.71 -1.55 4.00
CA ALA A 201 10.22 -0.81 5.15
C ALA A 201 11.46 -1.46 5.77
N ARG A 202 11.50 -2.80 5.83
CA ARG A 202 12.69 -3.53 6.29
C ARG A 202 13.89 -3.34 5.41
N ARG A 203 13.72 -3.31 4.08
CA ARG A 203 14.81 -3.08 3.13
C ARG A 203 15.39 -1.69 3.25
N GLU A 204 14.55 -0.65 3.35
CA GLU A 204 14.99 0.74 3.55
C GLU A 204 15.76 0.88 4.88
N ALA A 205 15.26 0.27 5.96
CA ALA A 205 15.97 0.26 7.24
C ALA A 205 17.31 -0.50 7.19
N ALA A 206 17.39 -1.60 6.44
CA ALA A 206 18.63 -2.35 6.26
C ALA A 206 19.68 -1.56 5.47
N GLU A 207 19.25 -0.86 4.42
CA GLU A 207 20.11 0.01 3.61
C GLU A 207 20.68 1.18 4.43
N LEU A 208 19.83 1.88 5.19
CA LEU A 208 20.27 2.96 6.08
C LEU A 208 21.27 2.48 7.14
N ARG A 209 21.02 1.32 7.75
CA ARG A 209 21.97 0.71 8.70
C ARG A 209 23.28 0.34 8.03
N ALA A 210 23.27 -0.18 6.80
CA ALA A 210 24.49 -0.48 6.07
C ALA A 210 25.31 0.79 5.79
N ILE A 211 24.65 1.88 5.36
CA ILE A 211 25.30 3.19 5.16
C ILE A 211 25.87 3.71 6.48
N ALA A 212 25.14 3.61 7.59
CA ALA A 212 25.60 4.06 8.91
C ALA A 212 26.81 3.25 9.40
N LEU A 213 26.82 1.93 9.21
CA LEU A 213 27.94 1.06 9.55
C LEU A 213 29.19 1.40 8.73
N LEU A 214 29.02 1.61 7.41
CA LEU A 214 30.12 2.03 6.54
C LEU A 214 30.65 3.41 6.91
N ALA A 215 29.78 4.37 7.21
CA ALA A 215 30.17 5.70 7.66
C ALA A 215 30.95 5.64 8.98
N ARG A 216 30.52 4.79 9.93
CA ARG A 216 31.21 4.58 11.20
C ARG A 216 32.59 3.93 11.01
N ALA A 217 32.69 2.95 10.13
CA ALA A 217 33.97 2.31 9.79
C ALA A 217 34.93 3.30 9.11
N ALA A 218 34.46 4.03 8.09
CA ALA A 218 35.25 5.05 7.41
C ALA A 218 35.70 6.16 8.36
N ALA A 219 34.85 6.61 9.28
CA ALA A 219 35.21 7.60 10.30
C ALA A 219 36.33 7.09 11.22
N HIS A 220 36.31 5.82 11.59
CA HIS A 220 37.37 5.21 12.39
C HIS A 220 38.69 5.16 11.62
N GLU A 221 38.68 4.75 10.35
CA GLU A 221 39.87 4.70 9.50
C GLU A 221 40.47 6.08 9.23
N ILE A 222 39.62 7.09 8.96
CA ILE A 222 40.08 8.47 8.77
C ILE A 222 40.70 9.01 10.05
N ASN A 223 40.07 8.80 11.21
CA ASN A 223 40.64 9.23 12.49
C ASN A 223 42.00 8.57 12.75
N ASN A 224 42.14 7.28 12.43
CA ASN A 224 43.41 6.58 12.58
C ASN A 224 44.50 7.20 11.68
N ALA A 225 44.20 7.48 10.41
CA ALA A 225 45.13 8.14 9.50
C ALA A 225 45.50 9.57 9.96
N LEU A 226 44.52 10.36 10.38
CA LEU A 226 44.74 11.72 10.88
C LEU A 226 45.63 11.75 12.13
N MET A 227 45.46 10.79 13.05
CA MET A 227 46.32 10.68 14.23
C MET A 227 47.78 10.42 13.87
N ILE A 228 48.05 9.63 12.83
CA ILE A 228 49.43 9.38 12.34
C ILE A 228 50.02 10.67 11.77
N VAL A 229 49.30 11.37 10.90
CA VAL A 229 49.77 12.63 10.28
C VAL A 229 49.98 13.72 11.34
N ALA A 230 49.04 13.87 12.29
CA ALA A 230 49.18 14.81 13.40
C ALA A 230 50.39 14.50 14.29
N GLY A 231 50.64 13.21 14.56
CA GLY A 231 51.82 12.76 15.28
C GLY A 231 53.12 13.16 14.57
N GLY A 232 53.21 12.90 13.26
CA GLY A 232 54.36 13.29 12.44
C GLY A 232 54.61 14.80 12.42
N LEU A 233 53.56 15.60 12.22
CA LEU A 233 53.64 17.07 12.27
C LEU A 233 54.09 17.59 13.65
N SER A 234 53.67 16.93 14.74
CA SER A 234 54.09 17.32 16.08
C SER A 234 55.59 17.11 16.32
N ILE A 235 56.17 16.06 15.74
CA ILE A 235 57.61 15.78 15.82
C ILE A 235 58.38 16.77 14.94
N LEU A 236 57.87 17.06 13.74
CA LEU A 236 58.48 18.03 12.81
C LEU A 236 58.52 19.44 13.43
N ALA A 237 57.40 19.90 13.99
CA ALA A 237 57.31 21.20 14.66
C ALA A 237 58.29 21.34 15.83
N ARG A 238 58.57 20.26 16.57
CA ARG A 238 59.56 20.26 17.67
C ARG A 238 61.02 20.31 17.21
N ARG A 239 61.31 19.91 15.97
CA ARG A 239 62.69 19.89 15.42
C ARG A 239 63.03 21.17 14.67
N LEU A 240 62.04 21.96 14.27
CA LEU A 240 62.23 23.22 13.59
C LEU A 240 62.59 24.35 14.59
N PRO A 241 63.35 25.37 14.15
CA PRO A 241 63.66 26.52 15.00
C PRO A 241 62.37 27.20 15.50
N PRO A 242 62.30 27.58 16.79
CA PRO A 242 61.14 28.30 17.32
C PRO A 242 60.92 29.60 16.52
N ASP A 243 59.65 29.90 16.20
CA ASP A 243 59.20 31.02 15.37
C ASP A 243 59.67 31.08 13.90
N SER A 244 60.24 29.99 13.36
CA SER A 244 60.45 29.87 11.91
C SER A 244 59.13 29.78 11.14
N GLU A 245 59.09 30.28 9.90
CA GLU A 245 57.93 30.12 9.00
C GLU A 245 57.51 28.65 8.89
N ASP A 246 58.46 27.72 8.74
CA ASP A 246 58.21 26.28 8.64
C ASP A 246 57.54 25.71 9.90
N SER A 247 57.92 26.18 11.10
CA SER A 247 57.28 25.81 12.37
C SER A 247 55.83 26.29 12.43
N GLN A 248 55.56 27.49 11.92
CA GLN A 248 54.18 28.01 11.82
C GLN A 248 53.33 27.21 10.83
N TRP A 249 53.89 26.82 9.68
CA TRP A 249 53.20 25.95 8.71
C TRP A 249 52.87 24.58 9.29
N ALA A 250 53.81 23.95 10.00
CA ALA A 250 53.58 22.67 10.68
C ALA A 250 52.48 22.77 11.76
N THR A 251 52.45 23.88 12.50
CA THR A 251 51.43 24.15 13.52
C THR A 251 50.05 24.35 12.90
N ARG A 252 49.93 25.18 11.85
CA ARG A 252 48.65 25.38 11.14
C ARG A 252 48.12 24.09 10.52
N ALA A 253 48.99 23.25 9.94
CA ALA A 253 48.58 21.96 9.38
C ALA A 253 48.02 21.03 10.46
N ARG A 254 48.61 21.05 11.66
CA ARG A 254 48.11 20.28 12.82
C ARG A 254 46.73 20.77 13.27
N ASP A 255 46.54 22.08 13.35
CA ASP A 255 45.25 22.67 13.74
C ASP A 255 44.16 22.34 12.70
N GLY A 256 44.52 22.32 11.41
CA GLY A 256 43.65 21.85 10.33
C GLY A 256 43.21 20.39 10.51
N ILE A 257 44.13 19.49 10.89
CA ILE A 257 43.79 18.08 11.17
C ILE A 257 42.83 17.95 12.35
N GLU A 258 43.05 18.69 13.43
CA GLU A 258 42.15 18.65 14.59
C GLU A 258 40.77 19.21 14.23
N ALA A 259 40.69 20.24 13.40
CA ALA A 259 39.42 20.75 12.88
C ALA A 259 38.65 19.68 12.07
N VAL A 260 39.35 18.95 11.17
CA VAL A 260 38.74 17.85 10.39
C VAL A 260 38.24 16.73 11.32
N LYS A 261 39.03 16.35 12.33
CA LYS A 261 38.62 15.35 13.33
C LYS A 261 37.35 15.77 14.08
N GLN A 262 37.23 17.03 14.46
CA GLN A 262 36.03 17.56 15.11
C GLN A 262 34.80 17.52 14.19
N ILE A 263 34.97 17.75 12.88
CA ILE A 263 33.88 17.61 11.89
C ILE A 263 33.40 16.16 11.83
N ILE A 264 34.31 15.20 11.76
CA ILE A 264 33.99 13.76 11.71
C ILE A 264 33.26 13.31 12.98
N ILE A 265 33.69 13.78 14.15
CA ILE A 265 33.02 13.48 15.43
C ILE A 265 31.58 14.01 15.43
N ARG A 266 31.37 15.25 14.98
CA ARG A 266 30.01 15.83 14.87
C ARG A 266 29.13 15.05 13.88
N MET A 267 29.68 14.66 12.73
CA MET A 267 28.97 13.86 11.74
C MET A 267 28.49 12.51 12.31
N ASN A 268 29.35 11.85 13.11
CA ASN A 268 29.01 10.56 13.74
C ASN A 268 27.93 10.73 14.83
N ALA A 269 27.99 11.81 15.62
CA ALA A 269 26.97 12.13 16.61
C ALA A 269 25.58 12.37 15.98
N ILE A 270 25.52 13.00 14.81
CA ILE A 270 24.26 13.20 14.07
C ILE A 270 23.70 11.86 13.58
N SER A 271 24.55 10.99 13.02
CA SER A 271 24.11 9.66 12.56
C SER A 271 23.54 8.77 13.67
N GLN A 272 24.02 8.92 14.91
CA GLN A 272 23.53 8.14 16.07
C GLN A 272 22.15 8.60 16.57
N ILE A 273 21.78 9.87 16.36
CA ILE A 273 20.48 10.41 16.82
C ILE A 273 19.35 9.94 15.88
N GLU A 274 19.65 9.68 14.60
CA GLU A 274 18.69 9.22 13.61
C GLU A 274 18.38 7.71 13.70
N GLU A 275 19.25 6.92 14.37
CA GLU A 275 19.04 5.49 14.63
C GLU A 275 18.16 5.19 15.86
N VAL A 276 17.79 6.19 16.67
CA VAL A 276 16.91 5.98 17.83
C VAL A 276 15.47 5.82 17.34
N PRO A 277 14.83 4.64 17.51
CA PRO A 277 13.43 4.47 17.13
C PRO A 277 12.58 5.46 17.95
N PRO A 278 11.48 6.02 17.39
CA PRO A 278 10.48 6.67 18.21
C PRO A 278 10.00 5.63 19.23
N GLN A 279 10.32 5.87 20.50
CA GLN A 279 9.91 5.01 21.60
C GLN A 279 8.37 4.99 21.60
N GLY A 280 7.81 3.79 21.46
CA GLY A 280 6.39 3.55 21.70
C GLY A 280 6.02 3.73 23.16
#